data_AF-A0A7V9RZK5-F1
#
_entry.id   AF-A0A7V9RZK5-F1
#
_cell.length_a   1.000
_cell.length_b   1.000
_cell.length_c   1.000
_cell.angle_alpha   90.00
_cell.angle_beta   90.00
_cell.angle_gamma   90.00
#
_symmetry.space_group_name_H-M   'P 1'
#
loop_
_entity.id
_entity.type
_entity.pdbx_description
1 polymer ?
#
loop_
_entity_poly.entity_id
_entity_poly.type
_entity_poly.pdbx_seq_one_letter_code
_entity_poly.pdbx_strand_id
1 'polypeptide(L)'
;MVVVVSYNAPGSEQRGARYAVVVQSDVLPLSTWLVAPTSTSARPASFRPEIEVEGRGTLVLAELTTAVDPARLGDLAGYLTAAETREVDAAMRLVMSL
;
A
#
# COMPACT_ATOMS: atom_id res chain seq x y z
N MET A 1 -0.26 -6.84 4.93
CA MET A 1 -1.71 -6.75 5.19
C MET A 1 -2.28 -5.55 4.45
N VAL A 2 -3.59 -5.52 4.21
CA VAL A 2 -4.29 -4.35 3.65
C VAL A 2 -5.04 -3.62 4.76
N VAL A 3 -4.80 -2.33 4.91
CA VAL A 3 -5.40 -1.47 5.93
C VAL A 3 -6.03 -0.24 5.31
N VAL A 4 -7.03 0.33 5.96
CA VAL A 4 -7.48 1.68 5.64
C VAL A 4 -6.47 2.68 6.22
N VAL A 5 -6.08 3.68 5.44
CA VAL A 5 -5.20 4.77 5.90
C VAL A 5 -5.88 6.10 5.63
N SER A 6 -5.90 6.95 6.66
CA SER A 6 -6.38 8.33 6.53
C SER A 6 -5.26 9.24 6.03
N TYR A 7 -5.41 9.79 4.83
CA TYR A 7 -4.49 10.76 4.25
C TYR A 7 -5.00 12.19 4.47
N ASN A 8 -4.28 12.97 5.28
CA ASN A 8 -4.54 14.39 5.46
C ASN A 8 -3.36 15.19 4.91
N ALA A 9 -3.34 15.35 3.59
CA ALA A 9 -2.23 15.99 2.88
C ALA A 9 -2.68 17.30 2.19
N PRO A 10 -1.94 18.41 2.34
CA PRO A 10 -2.21 19.64 1.61
C PRO A 10 -1.62 19.59 0.18
N GLY A 11 -2.46 19.33 -0.83
CA GLY A 11 -2.05 19.40 -2.25
C GLY A 11 -2.79 18.40 -3.15
N SER A 12 -2.17 18.03 -4.29
CA SER A 12 -2.59 16.93 -5.20
C SER A 12 -2.36 15.53 -4.63
N GLU A 13 -1.90 15.45 -3.37
CA GLU A 13 -1.81 14.20 -2.61
C GLU A 13 -3.20 13.68 -2.22
N GLN A 14 -3.33 12.36 -2.19
CA GLN A 14 -4.63 11.67 -2.10
C GLN A 14 -5.39 12.09 -0.84
N ARG A 15 -6.63 12.59 -0.99
CA ARG A 15 -7.52 12.92 0.12
C ARG A 15 -8.49 11.77 0.42
N GLY A 16 -8.82 11.59 1.69
CA GLY A 16 -9.81 10.63 2.19
C GLY A 16 -9.20 9.33 2.75
N ALA A 17 -10.07 8.45 3.26
CA ALA A 17 -9.71 7.10 3.68
C ALA A 17 -9.49 6.22 2.44
N ARG A 18 -8.31 5.60 2.32
CA ARG A 18 -7.98 4.71 1.21
C ARG A 18 -7.27 3.46 1.69
N TYR A 19 -7.48 2.36 0.98
CA TYR A 19 -6.73 1.13 1.23
C TYR A 19 -5.26 1.32 0.91
N ALA A 20 -4.41 0.77 1.77
CA ALA A 20 -2.98 0.70 1.59
C ALA A 20 -2.47 -0.68 2.02
N VAL A 21 -1.39 -1.12 1.39
CA VAL A 21 -0.66 -2.33 1.75
C VAL A 21 0.44 -1.94 2.72
N VAL A 22 0.47 -2.57 3.90
CA VAL A 22 1.66 -2.52 4.74
C VAL A 22 2.77 -3.33 4.08
N VAL A 23 3.88 -2.66 3.78
CA VAL A 23 5.07 -3.25 3.14
C VAL A 23 6.25 -3.38 4.10
N GLN A 24 6.13 -2.83 5.31
CA GLN A 24 7.11 -3.03 6.38
C GLN A 24 7.05 -4.46 6.92
N SER A 25 8.21 -5.02 7.21
CA SER A 25 8.32 -6.28 7.94
C SER A 25 7.76 -6.14 9.37
N ASP A 26 6.99 -7.14 9.79
CA ASP A 26 6.38 -7.25 11.11
C ASP A 26 7.38 -7.50 12.25
N VAL A 27 8.61 -7.90 11.94
CA VAL A 27 9.66 -8.11 12.95
C VAL A 27 10.41 -6.81 13.34
N LEU A 28 10.15 -5.69 12.64
CA LEU A 28 10.83 -4.43 12.91
C LEU A 28 10.04 -3.59 13.94
N PRO A 29 10.60 -3.33 15.14
CA PRO A 29 9.91 -2.59 16.20
C PRO A 29 10.04 -1.07 15.99
N LEU A 30 9.47 -0.55 14.90
CA LEU A 30 9.52 0.88 14.56
C LEU A 30 8.27 1.62 15.04
N SER A 31 8.41 2.94 15.29
CA SER A 31 7.30 3.82 15.68
C SER A 31 6.43 4.27 14.51
N THR A 32 6.86 3.99 13.28
CA THR A 32 6.12 4.26 12.04
C THR A 32 5.99 2.99 11.22
N TRP A 33 5.02 3.00 10.30
CA TRP A 33 4.74 1.88 9.41
C TRP A 33 4.91 2.34 7.96
N LEU A 34 5.65 1.57 7.16
CA LEU A 34 5.70 1.78 5.71
C LEU A 34 4.46 1.18 5.05
N VAL A 35 3.75 2.03 4.30
CA VAL A 35 2.54 1.65 3.55
C VAL A 35 2.63 2.10 2.10
N ALA A 36 2.15 1.26 1.19
CA ALA A 36 1.95 1.59 -0.22
C ALA A 36 0.45 1.81 -0.48
N PRO A 37 0.01 3.02 -0.88
CA PRO A 37 -1.41 3.28 -1.15
C PRO A 37 -1.91 2.49 -2.37
N THR A 38 -3.22 2.35 -2.49
CA THR A 38 -3.86 1.72 -3.65
C THR A 38 -4.73 2.70 -4.44
N SER A 39 -4.94 2.43 -5.73
CA SER A 39 -5.86 3.21 -6.57
C SER A 39 -6.51 2.38 -7.66
N THR A 40 -7.83 2.54 -7.81
CA THR A 40 -8.63 1.95 -8.89
C THR A 40 -8.59 2.77 -10.19
N SER A 41 -8.02 3.98 -10.16
CA SER A 41 -7.93 4.88 -11.33
C SER A 41 -6.51 5.08 -11.84
N ALA A 42 -5.52 4.47 -11.19
CA ALA A 42 -4.14 4.53 -11.65
C ALA A 42 -3.97 3.76 -12.97
N ARG A 43 -2.99 4.18 -13.76
CA ARG A 43 -2.62 3.45 -14.98
C ARG A 43 -1.77 2.22 -14.61
N PRO A 44 -2.00 1.05 -15.25
CA PRO A 44 -1.15 -0.12 -15.08
C PRO A 44 0.32 0.18 -15.39
N ALA A 45 1.22 -0.41 -14.60
CA ALA A 45 2.66 -0.35 -14.78
C ALA A 45 3.30 -1.59 -14.16
N SER A 46 4.51 -1.95 -14.59
CA SER A 46 5.23 -3.12 -14.05
C SER A 46 5.50 -3.03 -12.54
N PHE A 47 5.51 -1.83 -11.97
CA PHE A 47 5.66 -1.57 -10.54
C PHE A 47 4.33 -1.27 -9.82
N ARG A 48 3.20 -1.48 -10.49
CA ARG A 48 1.87 -1.28 -9.92
C ARG A 48 1.07 -2.58 -9.99
N PRO A 49 1.37 -3.58 -9.14
CA PRO A 49 0.67 -4.85 -9.16
C PRO A 49 -0.79 -4.65 -8.77
N GLU A 50 -1.66 -5.47 -9.37
CA GLU A 50 -3.08 -5.49 -9.03
C GLU A 50 -3.31 -6.41 -7.84
N ILE A 51 -4.14 -5.97 -6.90
CA ILE A 51 -4.60 -6.76 -5.76
C ILE A 51 -6.12 -6.68 -5.66
N GLU A 52 -6.74 -7.66 -5.01
CA GLU A 52 -8.16 -7.62 -4.69
C GLU A 52 -8.38 -7.12 -3.26
N VAL A 53 -9.22 -6.11 -3.09
CA VAL A 53 -9.68 -5.63 -1.77
C VAL A 53 -11.20 -5.59 -1.78
N GLU A 54 -11.83 -6.34 -0.87
CA GLU A 54 -13.30 -6.46 -0.78
C GLU A 54 -13.99 -6.79 -2.12
N GLY A 55 -13.41 -7.73 -2.88
CA GLY A 55 -13.97 -8.14 -4.18
C GLY A 55 -13.75 -7.13 -5.32
N ARG A 56 -12.89 -6.13 -5.12
CA ARG A 56 -12.57 -5.11 -6.14
C ARG A 56 -11.07 -5.06 -6.41
N GLY A 57 -10.71 -5.18 -7.69
CA GLY A 57 -9.34 -4.96 -8.16
C GLY A 57 -8.88 -3.52 -7.96
N THR A 58 -7.66 -3.34 -7.48
CA THR A 58 -7.02 -2.05 -7.27
C THR A 58 -5.52 -2.17 -7.45
N LEU A 59 -4.86 -1.12 -7.95
CA LEU A 59 -3.41 -1.14 -8.16
C LEU A 59 -2.68 -0.63 -6.92
N VAL A 60 -1.67 -1.37 -6.47
CA VAL A 60 -0.73 -0.91 -5.43
C VAL A 60 0.24 0.09 -6.05
N LEU A 61 0.36 1.27 -5.46
CA LEU A 61 1.24 2.34 -5.94
C LEU A 61 2.57 2.27 -5.19
N ALA A 62 3.40 1.29 -5.53
CA ALA A 62 4.67 1.03 -4.85
C ALA A 62 5.61 2.27 -4.83
N GLU A 63 5.57 3.09 -5.89
CA GLU A 63 6.34 4.33 -6.01
C GLU A 63 5.89 5.45 -5.06
N LEU A 64 4.71 5.30 -4.43
CA LEU A 64 4.18 6.23 -3.44
C LEU A 64 4.25 5.66 -2.01
N THR A 65 5.11 4.67 -1.78
CA THR A 65 5.35 4.12 -0.44
C THR A 65 5.77 5.23 0.52
N THR A 66 5.12 5.29 1.67
CA THR A 66 5.34 6.35 2.67
C THR A 66 5.28 5.81 4.09
N ALA A 67 5.97 6.49 5.01
CA ALA A 67 5.89 6.21 6.44
C ALA A 67 4.65 6.90 7.03
N VAL A 68 3.85 6.16 7.78
CA VAL A 68 2.68 6.68 8.49
C VAL A 68 2.76 6.37 9.98
N ASP A 69 2.20 7.29 10.77
CA ASP A 69 1.92 7.06 12.19
C ASP A 69 0.87 5.93 12.31
N PRO A 70 1.09 4.90 13.15
CA PRO A 70 0.12 3.84 13.41
C PRO A 70 -1.28 4.35 13.77
N ALA A 71 -1.39 5.50 14.44
CA ALA A 71 -2.67 6.11 14.81
C ALA A 71 -3.49 6.58 13.59
N ARG A 72 -2.89 6.64 12.39
CA ARG A 72 -3.58 6.95 11.13
C ARG A 72 -4.08 5.70 10.40
N LEU A 73 -3.69 4.52 10.87
CA LEU A 73 -4.22 3.25 10.37
C LEU A 73 -5.63 3.06 10.94
N GLY A 74 -6.57 2.77 10.06
CA GLY A 74 -7.92 2.36 10.39
C GLY A 74 -8.04 0.83 10.37
N ASP A 75 -9.22 0.37 9.98
CA ASP A 75 -9.57 -1.04 10.01
C ASP A 75 -8.71 -1.91 9.07
N LEU A 76 -8.46 -3.14 9.50
CA LEU A 76 -7.91 -4.20 8.66
C LEU A 76 -8.94 -4.57 7.58
N ALA A 77 -8.57 -4.38 6.32
CA ALA A 77 -9.40 -4.73 5.17
C ALA A 77 -9.14 -6.15 4.65
N GLY A 78 -7.98 -6.74 4.98
CA GLY A 78 -7.65 -8.10 4.61
C GLY A 78 -6.15 -8.38 4.53
N TYR A 79 -5.82 -9.50 3.89
CA TYR A 79 -4.45 -9.94 3.66
C TYR A 79 -4.24 -10.22 2.18
N LEU A 80 -3.04 -9.90 1.71
CA LEU A 80 -2.62 -10.31 0.38
C LEU A 80 -2.52 -11.83 0.34
N THR A 81 -2.92 -12.40 -0.79
CA THR A 81 -2.59 -13.77 -1.16
C THR A 81 -1.07 -13.93 -1.34
N ALA A 82 -0.61 -15.17 -1.40
CA ALA A 82 0.80 -15.45 -1.66
C ALA A 82 1.27 -14.96 -3.04
N ALA A 83 0.37 -14.93 -4.04
CA ALA A 83 0.68 -14.41 -5.37
C ALA A 83 0.86 -12.88 -5.32
N GLU A 84 -0.13 -12.18 -4.78
CA GLU A 84 -0.09 -10.72 -4.62
C GLU A 84 1.11 -10.27 -3.78
N THR A 85 1.44 -11.00 -2.70
CA THR A 85 2.62 -10.71 -1.89
C THR A 85 3.90 -10.75 -2.73
N ARG A 86 4.07 -11.76 -3.58
CA ARG A 86 5.26 -11.86 -4.46
C ARG A 86 5.31 -10.74 -5.47
N GLU A 87 4.18 -10.33 -6.02
CA GLU A 87 4.12 -9.24 -7.00
C GLU A 87 4.41 -7.88 -6.35
N VAL A 88 3.88 -7.63 -5.15
CA VAL A 88 4.20 -6.43 -4.36
C VAL A 88 5.69 -6.41 -4.02
N ASP A 89 6.27 -7.52 -3.56
CA ASP A 89 7.71 -7.61 -3.29
C ASP A 89 8.55 -7.33 -4.55
N ALA A 90 8.15 -7.85 -5.72
CA ALA A 90 8.84 -7.60 -6.98
C ALA A 90 8.76 -6.13 -7.40
N ALA A 91 7.59 -5.50 -7.23
CA ALA A 91 7.40 -4.08 -7.48
C ALA A 91 8.26 -3.21 -6.54
N MET A 92 8.32 -3.55 -5.26
CA MET A 92 9.16 -2.85 -4.28
C MET A 92 10.65 -2.94 -4.63
N ARG A 93 11.14 -4.12 -5.04
CA ARG A 93 12.51 -4.28 -5.53
C ARG A 93 12.79 -3.40 -6.75
N LEU A 94 11.86 -3.37 -7.71
CA LEU A 94 12.00 -2.56 -8.92
C LEU A 94 12.05 -1.06 -8.61
N VAL A 95 11.13 -0.56 -7.79
CA VAL A 95 11.06 0.86 -7.41
C VAL A 95 12.29 1.29 -6.60
N MET A 96 12.77 0.43 -5.71
CA MET A 96 13.88 0.75 -4.80
C MET A 96 15.26 0.36 -5.36
N SER A 97 15.33 -0.19 -6.58
CA SER A 97 16.58 -0.68 -7.19
C SER A 97 17.33 -1.71 -6.33
N LEU A 98 16.59 -2.71 -5.82
CA LEU A 98 17.09 -3.79 -4.95
C LEU A 98 17.13 -5.16 -5.66
#